data_AF-A0A7Y2ZVX8-F1
#
_entry.id   AF-A0A7Y2ZVX8-F1
#
_cell.length_a   1.000
_cell.length_b   1.000
_cell.length_c   1.000
_cell.angle_alpha   90.00
_cell.angle_beta   90.00
_cell.angle_gamma   90.00
#
_symmetry.space_group_name_H-M   'P 1'
#
loop_
_entity.id
_entity.type
_entity.pdbx_description
1 polymer ?
#
loop_
_entity_poly.entity_id
_entity_poly.type
_entity_poly.pdbx_seq_one_letter_code
_entity_poly.pdbx_strand_id
1 'polypeptide(L)'
;MKQSEDTSKEKDSIMSNKQQCALAEGFSIWEKLWAQLSFFGIGIIGTIAITQYNWKWVIPYVIIYWYGIPGIIMRHLNCPRCPHLHEFGDCLQVPVFFTKWIIKNVDRKFTPFTPIETFLFYLIFITIPIYPIYFLASNIVLLIAFLVCVAMWYGGQLFYFCKACRVKECPFNRVRGMNNSVV
;
A
#
# COMPACT_ATOMS: atom_id res chain seq x y z
N MET A 1 47.40 -9.97 16.25
CA MET A 1 46.99 -8.97 15.23
C MET A 1 45.81 -9.47 14.39
N LYS A 2 44.71 -9.95 14.98
CA LYS A 2 43.56 -10.51 14.22
C LYS A 2 42.19 -10.04 14.72
N GLN A 3 42.17 -9.05 15.62
CA GLN A 3 40.99 -8.66 16.38
C GLN A 3 40.46 -7.26 15.98
N SER A 4 41.14 -6.58 15.05
CA SER A 4 40.79 -5.24 14.57
C SER A 4 40.01 -5.23 13.26
N GLU A 5 39.93 -6.35 12.52
CA GLU A 5 39.16 -6.42 11.26
C GLU A 5 37.67 -6.73 11.48
N ASP A 6 37.32 -7.49 12.51
CA ASP A 6 35.92 -7.84 12.78
C ASP A 6 35.08 -6.64 13.26
N THR A 7 35.69 -5.69 13.96
CA THR A 7 34.98 -4.51 14.47
C THR A 7 34.60 -3.51 13.36
N SER A 8 35.28 -3.55 12.21
CA SER A 8 34.95 -2.69 11.05
C SER A 8 33.70 -3.20 10.33
N LYS A 9 33.62 -4.51 10.07
CA LYS A 9 32.44 -5.12 9.40
C LYS A 9 31.16 -4.99 10.24
N GLU A 10 31.26 -5.10 11.56
CA GLU A 10 30.12 -4.91 12.45
C GLU A 10 29.64 -3.45 12.45
N LYS A 11 30.55 -2.47 12.50
CA LYS A 11 30.18 -1.04 12.40
C LYS A 11 29.63 -0.66 11.03
N ASP A 12 30.14 -1.22 9.94
CA ASP A 12 29.65 -0.95 8.59
C ASP A 12 28.26 -1.55 8.36
N SER A 13 27.97 -2.73 8.92
CA SER A 13 26.61 -3.31 8.88
C SER A 13 25.61 -2.54 9.73
N ILE A 14 26.02 -2.01 10.90
CA ILE A 14 25.17 -1.17 11.77
C ILE A 14 24.95 0.22 11.14
N MET A 15 25.97 0.80 10.51
CA MET A 15 25.90 2.11 9.88
C MET A 15 25.13 2.09 8.55
N SER A 16 25.27 1.02 7.75
CA SER A 16 24.42 0.75 6.59
C SER A 16 22.94 0.59 6.98
N ASN A 17 22.66 -0.09 8.09
CA ASN A 17 21.29 -0.20 8.65
C ASN A 17 20.74 1.16 9.10
N LYS A 18 21.53 1.95 9.83
CA LYS A 18 21.10 3.29 10.32
C LYS A 18 20.87 4.28 9.18
N GLN A 19 21.70 4.24 8.14
CA GLN A 19 21.63 5.17 7.02
C GLN A 19 20.55 4.79 5.99
N GLN A 20 20.12 3.52 5.97
CA GLN A 20 18.93 3.10 5.24
C GLN A 20 17.61 3.56 5.90
N CYS A 21 17.62 3.84 7.21
CA CYS A 21 16.44 4.25 7.99
C CYS A 21 16.31 5.77 8.21
N ALA A 22 17.34 6.56 7.89
CA ALA A 22 17.38 8.01 8.17
C ALA A 22 16.39 8.88 7.35
N LEU A 23 15.55 8.29 6.50
CA LEU A 23 14.59 8.99 5.63
C LEU A 23 13.14 8.54 5.81
N ALA A 24 12.84 7.73 6.82
CA ALA A 24 11.47 7.44 7.18
C ALA A 24 10.89 8.62 7.99
N GLU A 25 10.81 9.82 7.42
CA GLU A 25 9.93 10.84 7.99
C GLU A 25 8.50 10.28 7.90
N GLY A 26 7.81 10.16 9.03
CA GLY A 26 6.44 9.62 9.06
C GLY A 26 5.50 10.42 8.15
N PHE A 27 4.39 9.82 7.73
CA PHE A 27 3.44 10.49 6.85
C PHE A 27 2.85 11.74 7.52
N SER A 28 2.78 12.84 6.77
CA SER A 28 2.12 14.04 7.26
C SER A 28 0.62 13.78 7.47
N ILE A 29 0.00 14.53 8.39
CA ILE A 29 -1.45 14.41 8.66
C ILE A 29 -2.25 14.66 7.37
N TRP A 30 -1.80 15.58 6.54
CA TRP A 30 -2.44 15.92 5.27
C TRP A 30 -2.36 14.79 4.24
N GLU A 31 -1.22 14.12 4.12
CA GLU A 31 -1.07 12.95 3.25
C GLU A 31 -2.01 11.81 3.65
N LYS A 32 -2.12 11.55 4.96
CA LYS A 32 -3.04 10.53 5.47
C LYS A 32 -4.48 10.89 5.20
N LEU A 33 -4.89 12.11 5.54
CA LEU A 33 -6.25 12.58 5.33
C LEU A 33 -6.62 12.49 3.85
N TRP A 34 -5.72 12.94 2.97
CA TRP A 34 -5.92 12.89 1.53
C TRP A 34 -5.99 11.46 1.00
N ALA A 35 -5.10 10.56 1.44
CA ALA A 35 -5.12 9.15 1.05
C ALA A 35 -6.38 8.43 1.55
N GLN A 36 -6.82 8.72 2.77
CA GLN A 36 -8.03 8.15 3.35
C GLN A 36 -9.29 8.68 2.66
N LEU A 37 -9.41 9.99 2.44
CA LEU A 37 -10.56 10.60 1.75
C LEU A 37 -10.70 10.09 0.33
N SER A 38 -9.61 10.04 -0.44
CA SER A 38 -9.62 9.50 -1.79
C SER A 38 -9.93 8.00 -1.79
N PHE A 39 -9.37 7.24 -0.85
CA PHE A 39 -9.70 5.83 -0.66
C PHE A 39 -11.20 5.66 -0.41
N PHE A 40 -11.74 6.21 0.68
CA PHE A 40 -13.15 6.09 1.06
C PHE A 40 -14.09 6.61 -0.02
N GLY A 41 -13.70 7.67 -0.74
CA GLY A 41 -14.45 8.21 -1.87
C GLY A 41 -14.69 7.16 -2.97
N ILE A 42 -13.66 6.39 -3.34
CA ILE A 42 -13.78 5.26 -4.29
C ILE A 42 -14.84 4.27 -3.80
N GLY A 43 -14.74 3.85 -2.53
CA GLY A 43 -15.65 2.86 -1.94
C GLY A 43 -17.10 3.35 -1.88
N ILE A 44 -17.33 4.55 -1.36
CA ILE A 44 -18.67 5.12 -1.20
C ILE A 44 -19.33 5.35 -2.56
N ILE A 45 -18.65 6.04 -3.48
CA ILE A 45 -19.21 6.35 -4.80
C ILE A 45 -19.45 5.05 -5.59
N GLY A 46 -18.51 4.11 -5.55
CA GLY A 46 -18.66 2.81 -6.20
C GLY A 46 -19.85 2.03 -5.65
N THR A 47 -20.02 1.97 -4.33
CA THR A 47 -21.16 1.30 -3.70
C THR A 47 -22.49 1.96 -4.06
N ILE A 48 -22.58 3.29 -4.05
CA ILE A 48 -23.79 4.03 -4.44
C ILE A 48 -24.19 3.67 -5.88
N ALA A 49 -23.23 3.71 -6.82
CA ALA A 49 -23.48 3.41 -8.22
C ALA A 49 -24.01 1.99 -8.44
N ILE A 50 -23.39 1.00 -7.77
CA ILE A 50 -23.82 -0.40 -7.89
C ILE A 50 -25.20 -0.60 -7.25
N THR A 51 -25.48 0.07 -6.13
CA THR A 51 -26.78 -0.02 -5.45
C THR A 51 -27.91 0.53 -6.32
N GLN A 52 -27.65 1.62 -7.05
CA GLN A 52 -28.60 2.20 -8.01
C GLN A 52 -28.93 1.24 -9.17
N TYR A 53 -27.99 0.37 -9.54
CA TYR A 53 -28.22 -0.63 -10.59
C TYR A 53 -28.93 -1.88 -10.04
N ASN A 54 -28.32 -2.58 -9.07
CA ASN A 54 -28.90 -3.73 -8.39
C ASN A 54 -28.07 -4.08 -7.15
N TRP A 55 -28.71 -4.10 -5.98
CA TRP A 55 -28.06 -4.32 -4.69
C TRP A 55 -27.24 -5.62 -4.60
N LYS A 56 -27.61 -6.68 -5.35
CA LYS A 56 -26.91 -7.97 -5.31
C LYS A 56 -25.44 -7.85 -5.73
N TRP A 57 -25.12 -6.91 -6.61
CA TRP A 57 -23.75 -6.65 -7.07
C TRP A 57 -22.90 -5.86 -6.06
N VAL A 58 -23.53 -5.29 -5.02
CA VAL A 58 -22.80 -4.59 -3.95
C VAL A 58 -21.97 -5.58 -3.14
N ILE A 59 -22.48 -6.79 -2.93
CA ILE A 59 -21.81 -7.83 -2.12
C ILE A 59 -20.39 -8.12 -2.63
N PRO A 60 -20.16 -8.54 -3.89
CA PRO A 60 -18.81 -8.81 -4.37
C PRO A 60 -17.92 -7.56 -4.34
N TYR A 61 -18.47 -6.38 -4.63
CA TYR A 61 -17.69 -5.14 -4.57
C TYR A 61 -17.23 -4.81 -3.15
N VAL A 62 -18.12 -4.89 -2.16
CA VAL A 62 -17.80 -4.66 -0.76
C VAL A 62 -16.77 -5.66 -0.27
N ILE A 63 -16.87 -6.93 -0.64
CA ILE A 63 -15.85 -7.94 -0.31
C ILE A 63 -14.50 -7.56 -0.93
N ILE A 64 -14.45 -7.26 -2.22
CA ILE A 64 -13.17 -6.94 -2.89
C ILE A 64 -12.57 -5.64 -2.34
N TYR A 65 -13.38 -4.62 -2.11
CA TYR A 65 -12.91 -3.31 -1.66
C TYR A 65 -12.56 -3.30 -0.16
N TRP A 66 -13.52 -3.67 0.70
CA TRP A 66 -13.37 -3.60 2.17
C TRP A 66 -12.59 -4.76 2.76
N TYR A 67 -12.54 -5.93 2.12
CA TYR A 67 -11.70 -7.03 2.58
C TYR A 67 -10.42 -7.16 1.75
N GLY A 68 -10.48 -6.97 0.43
CA GLY A 68 -9.30 -7.09 -0.43
C GLY A 68 -8.23 -6.05 -0.15
N ILE A 69 -8.56 -4.76 -0.02
CA ILE A 69 -7.54 -3.73 0.26
C ILE A 69 -7.01 -3.83 1.69
N PRO A 70 -7.79 -3.54 2.75
CA PRO A 70 -7.23 -3.51 4.09
C PRO A 70 -6.88 -4.92 4.61
N GLY A 71 -7.64 -5.95 4.21
CA GLY A 71 -7.48 -7.31 4.69
C GLY A 71 -6.45 -8.14 3.94
N ILE A 72 -6.31 -8.00 2.61
CA ILE A 72 -5.29 -8.75 1.84
C ILE A 72 -4.09 -7.86 1.56
N ILE A 73 -4.29 -6.76 0.82
CA ILE A 73 -3.19 -5.92 0.35
C ILE A 73 -2.47 -5.27 1.53
N MET A 74 -3.17 -4.56 2.41
CA MET A 74 -2.50 -3.84 3.49
C MET A 74 -2.00 -4.78 4.57
N ARG A 75 -2.85 -5.67 5.08
CA ARG A 75 -2.52 -6.56 6.20
C ARG A 75 -1.48 -7.63 5.86
N HIS A 76 -1.53 -8.22 4.67
CA HIS A 76 -0.70 -9.39 4.34
C HIS A 76 0.37 -9.10 3.30
N LEU A 77 0.19 -8.08 2.46
CA LEU A 77 1.11 -7.77 1.37
C LEU A 77 2.02 -6.57 1.68
N ASN A 78 1.47 -5.37 1.78
CA ASN A 78 2.21 -4.12 1.81
C ASN A 78 2.67 -3.71 3.22
N CYS A 79 1.76 -3.48 4.18
CA CYS A 79 2.13 -2.88 5.47
C CYS A 79 3.14 -3.76 6.26
N PRO A 80 3.05 -5.11 6.32
CA PRO A 80 4.03 -5.94 7.04
C PRO A 80 5.47 -5.84 6.52
N ARG A 81 5.62 -5.48 5.24
CA ARG A 81 6.92 -5.31 4.59
C ARG A 81 7.42 -3.87 4.67
N CYS A 82 6.57 -2.92 5.06
CA CYS A 82 6.90 -1.50 5.10
C CYS A 82 7.64 -1.15 6.41
N PRO A 83 8.85 -0.54 6.34
CA PRO A 83 9.57 -0.07 7.53
C PRO A 83 8.78 0.92 8.37
N HIS A 84 7.97 1.78 7.74
CA HIS A 84 7.16 2.77 8.46
C HIS A 84 6.22 2.16 9.50
N LEU A 85 5.70 0.96 9.21
CA LEU A 85 4.86 0.26 10.17
C LEU A 85 5.64 -0.16 11.41
N HIS A 86 6.85 -0.71 11.22
CA HIS A 86 7.66 -1.25 12.30
C HIS A 86 8.32 -0.15 13.13
N GLU A 87 8.65 0.98 12.51
CA GLU A 87 9.32 2.11 13.16
C GLU A 87 8.32 3.09 13.79
N PHE A 88 7.21 3.40 13.12
CA PHE A 88 6.24 4.43 13.56
C PHE A 88 4.88 3.86 13.99
N GLY A 89 4.64 2.56 13.81
CA GLY A 89 3.37 1.94 14.16
C GLY A 89 2.19 2.40 13.30
N ASP A 90 2.47 2.84 12.07
CA ASP A 90 1.56 3.63 11.26
C ASP A 90 1.41 3.06 9.84
N CYS A 91 0.21 3.15 9.26
CA CYS A 91 -0.02 2.77 7.87
C CYS A 91 -0.94 3.80 7.19
N LEU A 92 -0.67 4.07 5.93
CA LEU A 92 -1.21 5.23 5.22
C LEU A 92 -2.75 5.25 5.10
N GLN A 93 -3.38 4.10 4.84
CA GLN A 93 -4.80 4.03 4.49
C GLN A 93 -5.69 3.59 5.67
N VAL A 94 -5.09 3.31 6.84
CA VAL A 94 -5.81 2.82 8.03
C VAL A 94 -5.44 3.69 9.23
N PRO A 95 -6.41 4.10 10.08
CA PRO A 95 -6.09 4.84 11.30
C PRO A 95 -5.13 4.06 12.21
N VAL A 96 -4.18 4.76 12.83
CA VAL A 96 -3.13 4.19 13.70
C VAL A 96 -3.67 3.16 14.71
N PHE A 97 -4.84 3.43 15.28
CA PHE A 97 -5.51 2.54 16.23
C PHE A 97 -5.79 1.15 15.63
N PHE A 98 -6.31 1.10 14.40
CA PHE A 98 -6.62 -0.16 13.71
C PHE A 98 -5.37 -0.83 13.16
N THR A 99 -4.35 -0.07 12.79
CA THR A 99 -3.09 -0.56 12.23
C THR A 99 -2.43 -1.62 13.13
N LYS A 100 -2.37 -1.37 14.45
CA LYS A 100 -1.81 -2.33 15.42
C LYS A 100 -2.64 -3.60 15.56
N TRP A 101 -3.96 -3.52 15.40
CA TRP A 101 -4.85 -4.67 15.49
C TRP A 101 -4.78 -5.55 14.24
N ILE A 102 -4.80 -4.91 13.07
CA ILE A 102 -4.80 -5.60 11.77
C ILE A 102 -3.48 -6.33 11.55
N ILE A 103 -2.34 -5.73 11.92
CA ILE A 103 -1.02 -6.23 11.52
C ILE A 103 -0.31 -7.00 12.64
N LYS A 104 -1.01 -7.20 13.77
CA LYS A 104 -0.53 -8.04 14.86
C LYS A 104 -0.21 -9.45 14.32
N ASN A 105 1.02 -9.91 14.53
CA ASN A 105 1.52 -11.27 14.24
C ASN A 105 1.94 -11.59 12.78
N VAL A 106 2.21 -10.59 11.93
CA VAL A 106 2.72 -10.87 10.56
C VAL A 106 4.23 -10.57 10.48
N ASP A 107 5.07 -11.56 10.79
CA ASP A 107 6.53 -11.48 10.59
C ASP A 107 6.88 -11.77 9.12
N ARG A 108 6.66 -10.77 8.27
CA ARG A 108 7.06 -10.80 6.85
C ARG A 108 8.03 -9.68 6.51
N LYS A 109 8.90 -9.34 7.45
CA LYS A 109 9.93 -8.33 7.24
C LYS A 109 10.84 -8.76 6.09
N PHE A 110 10.96 -7.91 5.07
CA PHE A 110 11.91 -8.05 3.95
C PHE A 110 11.77 -9.33 3.08
N THR A 111 10.61 -10.00 3.07
CA THR A 111 10.38 -11.12 2.15
C THR A 111 9.83 -10.63 0.80
N PRO A 112 10.34 -11.13 -0.35
CA PRO A 112 9.78 -10.79 -1.65
C PRO A 112 8.33 -11.22 -1.78
N PHE A 113 7.61 -10.59 -2.72
CA PHE A 113 6.29 -11.05 -3.12
C PHE A 113 6.42 -12.37 -3.87
N THR A 114 5.61 -13.34 -3.50
CA THR A 114 5.48 -14.55 -4.32
C THR A 114 4.74 -14.20 -5.64
N PRO A 115 4.87 -15.01 -6.71
CA PRO A 115 4.13 -14.79 -7.94
C PRO A 115 2.60 -14.75 -7.73
N ILE A 116 2.10 -15.58 -6.80
CA ILE A 116 0.68 -15.63 -6.44
C ILE A 116 0.26 -14.34 -5.72
N GLU A 117 1.07 -13.85 -4.78
CA GLU A 117 0.81 -12.58 -4.10
C GLU A 117 0.82 -11.40 -5.06
N THR A 118 1.75 -11.41 -6.02
CA THR A 118 1.83 -10.39 -7.08
C THR A 118 0.58 -10.44 -7.96
N PHE A 119 0.15 -11.63 -8.37
CA PHE A 119 -1.09 -11.81 -9.13
C PHE A 119 -2.31 -11.31 -8.36
N LEU A 120 -2.48 -11.73 -7.11
CA LEU A 120 -3.59 -11.30 -6.25
C LEU A 120 -3.58 -9.79 -6.02
N PHE A 121 -2.40 -9.21 -5.83
CA PHE A 121 -2.23 -7.78 -5.69
C PHE A 121 -2.76 -7.04 -6.92
N TYR A 122 -2.28 -7.38 -8.12
CA TYR A 122 -2.74 -6.74 -9.36
C TYR A 122 -4.21 -7.02 -9.65
N LEU A 123 -4.69 -8.24 -9.37
CA LEU A 123 -6.09 -8.60 -9.53
C LEU A 123 -6.98 -7.66 -8.70
N ILE A 124 -6.76 -7.59 -7.38
CA ILE A 124 -7.55 -6.72 -6.49
C ILE A 124 -7.37 -5.24 -6.89
N PHE A 125 -6.13 -4.82 -7.14
CA PHE A 125 -5.79 -3.44 -7.48
C PHE A 125 -6.41 -2.99 -8.81
N ILE A 126 -6.62 -3.87 -9.78
CA ILE A 126 -7.26 -3.54 -11.07
C ILE A 126 -8.78 -3.68 -10.99
N THR A 127 -9.28 -4.70 -10.29
CA THR A 127 -10.72 -4.96 -10.21
C THR A 127 -11.47 -3.85 -9.48
N ILE A 128 -10.89 -3.25 -8.44
CA ILE A 128 -11.55 -2.20 -7.65
C ILE A 128 -12.02 -1.00 -8.48
N PRO A 129 -11.19 -0.40 -9.36
CA PRO A 129 -11.64 0.70 -10.20
C PRO A 129 -12.48 0.22 -11.38
N ILE A 130 -12.14 -0.91 -12.00
CA ILE A 130 -12.86 -1.38 -13.20
C ILE A 130 -14.30 -1.77 -12.88
N TYR A 131 -14.53 -2.41 -11.73
CA TYR A 131 -15.83 -2.97 -11.41
C TYR A 131 -16.93 -1.90 -11.32
N PRO A 132 -16.80 -0.80 -10.56
CA PRO A 132 -17.79 0.27 -10.53
C PRO A 132 -17.94 1.03 -11.84
N ILE A 133 -16.88 1.15 -12.67
CA ILE A 133 -16.94 1.90 -13.94
C ILE A 133 -18.03 1.36 -14.86
N TYR A 134 -18.21 0.03 -14.89
CA TYR A 134 -19.30 -0.60 -15.66
C TYR A 134 -20.69 -0.08 -15.23
N PHE A 135 -20.94 0.03 -13.93
CA PHE A 135 -22.22 0.49 -13.38
C PHE A 135 -22.38 2.02 -13.44
N LEU A 136 -21.27 2.75 -13.38
CA LEU A 136 -21.21 4.20 -13.45
C LEU A 136 -21.41 4.76 -14.87
N ALA A 137 -21.31 3.92 -15.91
CA ALA A 137 -21.46 4.37 -17.30
C ALA A 137 -22.79 5.07 -17.60
N SER A 138 -23.83 4.81 -16.81
CA SER A 138 -25.15 5.45 -16.93
C SER A 138 -25.27 6.80 -16.22
N ASN A 139 -24.32 7.15 -15.32
CA ASN A 139 -24.34 8.39 -14.54
C ASN A 139 -22.98 9.11 -14.64
N ILE A 140 -22.88 10.02 -15.60
CA ILE A 140 -21.62 10.73 -15.92
C ILE A 140 -21.07 11.53 -14.74
N VAL A 141 -21.94 12.09 -13.89
CA VAL A 141 -21.53 12.91 -12.74
C VAL A 141 -20.84 12.03 -11.70
N LEU A 142 -21.44 10.89 -11.35
CA LEU A 142 -20.83 9.93 -10.43
C LEU A 142 -19.56 9.33 -11.04
N LEU A 143 -19.54 9.08 -12.35
CA LEU A 143 -18.36 8.54 -13.03
C LEU A 143 -17.18 9.49 -12.93
N ILE A 144 -17.37 10.79 -13.21
CA ILE A 144 -16.30 11.79 -13.10
C ILE A 144 -15.80 11.87 -11.65
N ALA A 145 -16.70 11.95 -10.67
CA ALA A 145 -16.33 11.99 -9.26
C ALA A 145 -15.52 10.75 -8.85
N PHE A 146 -15.96 9.56 -9.28
CA PHE A 146 -15.25 8.31 -9.04
C PHE A 146 -13.85 8.31 -9.66
N LEU A 147 -13.73 8.71 -10.93
CA LEU A 147 -12.45 8.76 -11.64
C LEU A 147 -11.47 9.75 -11.00
N VAL A 148 -11.95 10.88 -10.47
CA VAL A 148 -11.13 11.82 -9.70
C VAL A 148 -10.61 11.15 -8.43
N CYS A 149 -11.47 10.47 -7.66
CA CYS A 149 -11.03 9.74 -6.46
C CYS A 149 -10.02 8.63 -6.79
N VAL A 150 -10.26 7.86 -7.87
CA VAL A 150 -9.32 6.85 -8.37
C VAL A 150 -7.99 7.49 -8.77
N ALA A 151 -7.99 8.55 -9.59
CA ALA A 151 -6.78 9.21 -10.04
C ALA A 151 -5.97 9.77 -8.86
N MET A 152 -6.65 10.39 -7.88
CA MET A 152 -6.02 10.86 -6.66
C MET A 152 -5.38 9.70 -5.90
N TRP A 153 -6.15 8.66 -5.55
CA TRP A 153 -5.61 7.55 -4.75
C TRP A 153 -4.48 6.80 -5.46
N TYR A 154 -4.70 6.37 -6.71
CA TYR A 154 -3.70 5.61 -7.49
C TYR A 154 -2.48 6.47 -7.78
N GLY A 155 -2.68 7.74 -8.18
CA GLY A 155 -1.60 8.68 -8.41
C GLY A 155 -0.76 8.91 -7.16
N GLY A 156 -1.42 9.06 -6.00
CA GLY A 156 -0.76 9.15 -4.71
C GLY A 156 0.10 7.94 -4.39
N GLN A 157 -0.46 6.74 -4.54
CA GLN A 157 0.30 5.51 -4.33
C GLN A 157 1.50 5.43 -5.26
N LEU A 158 1.29 5.54 -6.58
CA LEU A 158 2.33 5.31 -7.58
C LEU A 158 3.41 6.39 -7.60
N PHE A 159 3.03 7.67 -7.46
CA PHE A 159 3.95 8.78 -7.69
C PHE A 159 4.56 9.34 -6.42
N TYR A 160 3.95 9.12 -5.26
CA TYR A 160 4.38 9.71 -3.99
C TYR A 160 4.76 8.61 -2.99
N PHE A 161 3.81 7.81 -2.53
CA PHE A 161 4.04 6.86 -1.43
C PHE A 161 4.94 5.69 -1.82
N CYS A 162 4.74 5.08 -2.98
CA CYS A 162 5.57 3.97 -3.45
C CYS A 162 6.99 4.40 -3.80
N LYS A 163 7.23 5.68 -4.10
CA LYS A 163 8.60 6.21 -4.28
C LYS A 163 9.31 6.44 -2.95
N ALA A 164 8.58 6.84 -1.92
CA ALA A 164 9.12 6.94 -0.56
C ALA A 164 9.36 5.54 0.05
N CYS A 165 8.60 4.53 -0.38
CA CYS A 165 8.76 3.16 0.07
C CYS A 165 10.06 2.51 -0.45
N ARG A 166 10.97 2.13 0.45
CA ARG A 166 12.26 1.49 0.11
C ARG A 166 12.22 -0.03 -0.03
N VAL A 167 11.04 -0.65 -0.01
CA VAL A 167 10.90 -2.11 -0.22
C VAL A 167 11.19 -2.41 -1.69
N LYS A 168 12.37 -2.97 -2.00
CA LYS A 168 12.83 -3.25 -3.38
C LYS A 168 11.85 -4.14 -4.15
N GLU A 169 11.15 -5.00 -3.43
CA GLU A 169 10.25 -6.01 -3.95
C GLU A 169 8.80 -5.52 -4.09
N CYS A 170 8.51 -4.27 -3.71
CA CYS A 170 7.18 -3.70 -3.92
C CYS A 170 6.91 -3.55 -5.44
N PRO A 171 5.76 -4.02 -5.96
CA PRO A 171 5.45 -3.98 -7.39
C PRO A 171 5.49 -2.58 -8.01
N PHE A 172 5.31 -1.54 -7.19
CA PHE A 172 5.31 -0.13 -7.60
C PHE A 172 6.58 0.63 -7.20
N ASN A 173 7.57 -0.03 -6.61
CA ASN A 173 8.83 0.63 -6.30
C ASN A 173 9.64 0.88 -7.59
N ARG A 174 10.09 2.12 -7.76
CA ARG A 174 10.91 2.56 -8.91
C ARG A 174 12.38 2.14 -8.78
N VAL A 175 12.84 1.73 -7.59
CA VAL A 175 14.23 1.31 -7.34
C VAL A 175 14.48 -0.14 -7.80
N ARG A 176 13.77 -0.62 -8.83
CA ARG A 176 14.14 -1.86 -9.54
C ARG A 176 15.42 -1.58 -10.32
N GLY A 177 16.57 -2.02 -9.81
CA GLY A 177 17.83 -1.95 -10.56
C GLY A 177 19.03 -1.36 -9.82
N MET A 178 18.96 -1.06 -8.52
CA MET A 178 20.21 -1.04 -7.75
C MET A 178 20.63 -2.49 -7.53
N ASN A 179 21.40 -3.01 -8.49
CA ASN A 179 22.17 -4.23 -8.38
C ASN A 179 22.73 -4.33 -6.95
N ASN A 180 22.62 -5.50 -6.36
CA ASN A 180 23.37 -5.86 -5.16
C ASN A 180 24.87 -5.96 -5.51
N SER A 181 25.45 -4.85 -5.95
CA SER A 181 26.89 -4.65 -6.13
C SER A 181 27.38 -3.79 -4.97
N VAL A 182 27.14 -4.27 -3.75
CA VAL A 182 27.98 -3.92 -2.61
C VAL A 182 28.41 -5.24 -2.01
N VAL A 183 29.61 -5.64 -2.47
CA VAL A 183 30.69 -6.40 -1.82
C VAL A 183 30.27 -7.50 -0.83
#